data_AF-A0A7Y6MX82-F1
#
_entry.id   AF-A0A7Y6MX82-F1
#
_cell.length_a   1.000
_cell.length_b   1.000
_cell.length_c   1.000
_cell.angle_alpha   90.00
_cell.angle_beta   90.00
_cell.angle_gamma   90.00
#
_symmetry.space_group_name_H-M   'P 1'
#
loop_
_entity.id
_entity.type
_entity.pdbx_description
1 polymer ?
#
loop_
_entity_poly.entity_id
_entity_poly.type
_entity_poly.pdbx_seq_one_letter_code
_entity_poly.pdbx_strand_id
1 'polypeptide(L)'
;QINCMGCLSHCLFSNWKDHGNHSTGRKPDPRSFCIQKTLQNIIHDGDIENELMFSGHNVYKFKQDPFYEDGYMPTVKELVERILTGY
;
A
#
# COMPACT_ATOMS: atom_id res chain seq x y z
N GLN A 1 20.75 -11.01 10.02
CA GLN A 1 19.85 -10.21 9.16
C GLN A 1 19.08 -11.19 8.29
N ILE A 2 17.90 -11.65 8.73
CA ILE A 2 17.29 -12.90 8.20
C ILE A 2 16.15 -12.69 7.20
N ASN A 3 15.52 -11.52 7.06
CA ASN A 3 14.44 -11.31 6.07
C ASN A 3 14.39 -9.84 5.60
N CYS A 4 15.40 -9.38 4.85
CA CYS A 4 15.38 -8.04 4.27
C CYS A 4 14.44 -8.00 3.06
N MET A 5 13.17 -7.67 3.28
CA MET A 5 12.15 -7.58 2.24
C MET A 5 12.09 -6.15 1.67
N GLY A 6 13.13 -5.71 0.97
CA GLY A 6 13.13 -4.48 0.15
C GLY A 6 13.00 -3.14 0.91
N CYS A 7 13.69 -2.10 0.42
CA CYS A 7 13.45 -0.74 0.88
C CYS A 7 12.08 -0.26 0.37
N LEU A 8 11.17 0.12 1.27
CA LEU A 8 10.17 1.14 0.95
C LEU A 8 10.95 2.41 0.56
N SER A 9 11.11 2.64 -0.74
CA SER A 9 12.08 3.55 -1.40
C SER A 9 11.91 5.05 -1.10
N HIS A 10 11.13 5.40 -0.08
CA HIS A 10 11.00 6.76 0.42
C HIS A 10 10.64 6.87 1.90
N CYS A 11 10.64 5.76 2.63
CA CYS A 11 10.24 5.78 4.03
C CYS A 11 11.43 6.12 4.93
N LEU A 12 11.20 7.06 5.85
CA LEU A 12 12.07 7.42 6.99
C LEU A 12 12.50 6.23 7.87
N PHE A 13 12.02 5.04 7.57
CA PHE A 13 12.31 3.78 8.26
C PHE A 13 13.52 3.02 7.69
N SER A 14 14.00 3.38 6.49
CA SER A 14 15.16 2.73 5.87
C SER A 14 16.48 3.40 6.27
N ASN A 15 17.57 2.64 6.22
CA ASN A 15 18.94 3.16 6.39
C ASN A 15 19.59 3.58 5.07
N TRP A 16 18.87 3.49 3.96
CA TRP A 16 19.39 3.74 2.61
C TRP A 16 18.95 5.11 2.09
N LYS A 17 19.80 5.72 1.26
CA LYS A 17 19.47 6.94 0.50
C LYS A 17 20.10 6.85 -0.89
N ASP A 18 19.53 7.56 -1.86
CA ASP A 18 19.94 7.51 -3.27
C ASP A 18 21.20 8.33 -3.60
N HIS A 19 21.71 9.13 -2.67
CA HIS A 19 22.86 10.02 -2.86
C HIS A 19 23.99 9.83 -1.85
N GLY A 20 25.20 10.32 -2.18
CA GLY A 20 26.36 10.31 -1.29
C GLY A 20 26.85 8.89 -0.96
N ASN A 21 27.04 8.60 0.34
CA ASN A 21 27.48 7.28 0.81
C ASN A 21 26.37 6.22 0.87
N HIS A 22 25.22 6.48 0.24
CA HIS A 22 24.05 5.59 0.22
C HIS A 22 23.54 5.13 1.59
N SER A 23 23.86 5.88 2.64
CA SER A 23 23.48 5.59 4.02
C SER A 23 22.97 6.85 4.73
N THR A 24 21.91 6.71 5.53
CA THR A 24 21.41 7.78 6.40
C THR A 24 22.20 7.91 7.71
N GLY A 25 23.15 6.99 7.98
CA GLY A 25 23.90 6.92 9.24
C GLY A 25 23.07 6.45 10.44
N ARG A 26 21.81 6.08 10.23
CA ARG A 26 20.89 5.58 11.25
C ARG A 26 20.65 4.09 11.06
N LYS A 27 20.34 3.38 12.16
CA LYS A 27 19.87 1.99 12.06
C LYS A 27 18.44 1.98 11.45
N PRO A 28 18.08 0.97 10.64
CA PRO A 28 16.72 0.80 10.17
C PRO A 28 15.74 0.74 11.34
N ASP A 29 14.57 1.37 11.16
CA ASP A 29 13.53 1.32 12.18
C ASP A 29 12.85 -0.06 12.13
N PRO A 30 12.84 -0.84 13.24
CA PRO A 30 12.25 -2.17 13.25
C PRO A 30 10.73 -2.16 12.95
N ARG A 31 10.05 -1.02 13.09
CA ARG A 31 8.62 -0.88 12.74
C ARG A 31 8.36 -1.08 11.26
N SER A 32 9.35 -0.86 10.39
CA SER A 32 9.24 -1.18 8.96
C SER A 32 8.84 -2.63 8.72
N PHE A 33 9.40 -3.54 9.51
CA PHE A 33 9.07 -4.96 9.44
C PHE A 33 7.62 -5.24 9.85
N CYS A 34 7.17 -4.63 10.95
CA CYS A 34 5.79 -4.79 11.41
C CYS A 34 4.80 -4.26 10.37
N ILE A 35 5.02 -3.05 9.84
CA ILE A 35 4.16 -2.44 8.81
C ILE A 35 4.12 -3.32 7.55
N GLN A 36 5.26 -3.83 7.12
CA GLN A 36 5.32 -4.67 5.94
C GLN A 36 4.63 -6.02 6.15
N LYS A 37 4.84 -6.65 7.31
CA LYS A 37 4.21 -7.93 7.63
C LYS A 37 2.70 -7.78 7.64
N THR A 38 2.18 -6.71 8.24
CA THR A 38 0.74 -6.49 8.32
C THR A 38 0.13 -6.20 6.94
N LEU A 39 0.83 -5.43 6.10
CA LEU A 39 0.45 -5.21 4.70
C LEU A 39 0.48 -6.49 3.85
N GLN A 40 1.41 -7.40 4.10
CA GLN A 40 1.46 -8.69 3.39
C GLN A 40 0.36 -9.63 3.87
N ASN A 41 0.12 -9.67 5.18
CA ASN A 41 -0.93 -10.48 5.78
C ASN A 41 -2.30 -10.14 5.20
N ILE A 42 -2.65 -8.86 5.13
CA ILE A 42 -3.98 -8.41 4.68
C ILE A 42 -4.24 -8.67 3.18
N ILE A 43 -3.20 -8.78 2.34
CA ILE A 43 -3.33 -9.09 0.91
C ILE A 43 -3.70 -10.56 0.70
N HIS A 44 -3.34 -11.42 1.65
CA HIS A 44 -3.65 -12.84 1.63
C HIS A 44 -4.95 -13.08 2.43
N ASP A 45 -4.84 -13.61 3.65
CA ASP A 45 -5.98 -14.04 4.47
C ASP A 45 -5.93 -13.46 5.90
N GLY A 46 -5.20 -12.35 6.08
CA GLY A 46 -5.10 -11.66 7.36
C GLY A 46 -6.43 -11.07 7.82
N ASP A 47 -6.60 -10.95 9.14
CA ASP A 47 -7.79 -10.35 9.74
C ASP A 47 -7.83 -8.84 9.47
N ILE A 48 -8.87 -8.39 8.75
CA ILE A 48 -9.05 -6.98 8.37
C ILE A 48 -9.14 -6.02 9.56
N GLU A 49 -9.55 -6.50 10.74
CA GLU A 49 -9.67 -5.66 11.94
C GLU A 49 -8.33 -5.50 12.69
N ASN A 50 -7.36 -6.39 12.43
CA ASN A 50 -6.08 -6.44 13.15
C ASN A 50 -4.86 -6.15 12.25
N GLU A 51 -5.08 -5.90 10.96
CA GLU A 51 -4.02 -5.67 9.98
C GLU A 51 -4.08 -4.24 9.39
N LEU A 52 -2.98 -3.80 8.77
CA LEU A 52 -2.86 -2.47 8.17
C LEU A 52 -3.16 -2.53 6.67
N MET A 53 -4.08 -1.69 6.20
CA MET A 53 -4.34 -1.46 4.77
C MET A 53 -3.96 -0.05 4.36
N PHE A 54 -3.42 0.11 3.15
CA PHE A 54 -3.28 1.43 2.54
C PHE A 54 -4.50 1.77 1.70
N SER A 55 -5.05 2.96 1.93
CA SER A 55 -6.16 3.51 1.17
C SER A 55 -5.97 5.00 0.93
N GLY A 56 -6.41 5.49 -0.23
CA GLY A 56 -6.48 6.92 -0.49
C GLY A 56 -7.60 7.61 0.33
N HIS A 57 -7.49 8.92 0.51
CA HIS A 57 -8.45 9.72 1.29
C HIS A 57 -9.91 9.57 0.83
N ASN A 58 -10.14 9.34 -0.47
CA ASN A 58 -11.47 9.23 -1.07
C ASN A 58 -12.01 7.78 -1.10
N VAL A 59 -11.37 6.82 -0.45
CA VAL A 59 -11.78 5.39 -0.55
C VAL A 59 -13.23 5.13 -0.15
N TYR A 60 -13.76 5.90 0.81
CA TYR A 60 -15.15 5.75 1.26
C TYR A 60 -16.17 6.07 0.16
N LYS A 61 -15.77 6.80 -0.90
CA LYS A 61 -16.65 7.13 -2.03
C LYS A 61 -16.93 5.93 -2.92
N PHE A 62 -16.08 4.89 -2.92
CA PHE A 62 -16.35 3.66 -3.66
C PHE A 62 -17.64 2.97 -3.21
N LYS A 63 -18.01 3.10 -1.92
CA LYS A 63 -19.30 2.59 -1.40
C LYS A 63 -20.52 3.35 -1.95
N GLN A 64 -20.32 4.58 -2.42
CA GLN A 64 -21.39 5.46 -2.91
C GLN A 64 -21.48 5.47 -4.45
N ASP A 65 -20.48 4.92 -5.15
CA ASP A 65 -20.44 4.91 -6.60
C ASP A 65 -21.29 3.73 -7.12
N PRO A 66 -22.33 3.99 -7.93
CA PRO A 66 -23.14 2.94 -8.55
C PRO A 66 -22.32 1.94 -9.36
N PHE A 67 -21.12 2.32 -9.78
CA PHE A 67 -20.20 1.43 -10.49
C PHE A 67 -19.70 0.26 -9.66
N TYR A 68 -19.79 0.31 -8.32
CA TYR A 68 -19.36 -0.76 -7.41
C TYR A 68 -20.55 -1.40 -6.65
N GLU A 69 -21.78 -1.20 -7.14
CA GLU A 69 -22.99 -1.80 -6.56
C GLU A 69 -23.02 -3.33 -6.71
N ASP A 70 -23.80 -4.00 -5.86
CA ASP A 70 -23.99 -5.46 -5.85
C ASP A 70 -22.70 -6.29 -5.79
N GLY A 71 -21.62 -5.71 -5.26
CA GLY A 71 -20.31 -6.37 -5.16
C GLY A 71 -19.57 -6.44 -6.49
N TYR A 72 -19.97 -5.66 -7.49
CA TYR A 72 -19.26 -5.57 -8.76
C TYR A 72 -17.88 -4.95 -8.56
N MET A 73 -16.85 -5.64 -9.05
CA MET A 73 -15.48 -5.14 -9.12
C MET A 73 -15.09 -4.97 -10.60
N PRO A 74 -14.91 -3.72 -11.08
CA PRO A 74 -14.60 -3.47 -12.48
C PRO A 74 -13.22 -4.02 -12.84
N THR A 75 -13.09 -4.46 -14.08
CA THR A 75 -11.78 -4.75 -14.65
C THR A 75 -10.96 -3.46 -14.78
N VAL A 76 -9.63 -3.60 -14.85
CA VAL A 76 -8.73 -2.45 -15.08
C VAL A 76 -9.13 -1.70 -16.35
N LYS A 77 -9.57 -2.41 -17.39
CA LYS A 77 -10.01 -1.82 -18.66
C LYS A 77 -11.26 -0.96 -18.47
N GLU A 78 -12.29 -1.48 -17.83
CA GLU A 78 -13.55 -0.75 -17.59
C GLU A 78 -13.34 0.46 -16.69
N LEU A 79 -12.47 0.34 -15.68
CA LEU A 79 -12.09 1.47 -14.83
C LEU A 79 -11.42 2.59 -15.64
N VAL A 80 -10.46 2.25 -16.51
CA VAL A 80 -9.78 3.23 -17.38
C VAL A 80 -10.76 3.85 -18.37
N GLU A 81 -11.63 3.05 -18.99
CA GLU A 81 -12.66 3.54 -19.90
C GLU A 81 -13.62 4.53 -19.21
N ARG A 82 -14.04 4.23 -17.97
CA ARG A 82 -14.89 5.14 -17.18
C ARG A 82 -14.18 6.45 -16.85
N ILE A 83 -12.92 6.41 -16.42
CA ILE A 83 -12.13 7.63 -16.16
C ILE A 83 -12.04 8.52 -17.41
N LEU A 84 -11.88 7.92 -18.59
CA LEU A 84 -11.82 8.66 -19.86
C LEU A 84 -13.13 9.38 -20.22
N THR A 85 -14.27 8.95 -19.67
CA THR A 85 -15.56 9.65 -19.89
C THR A 85 -15.68 10.97 -19.13
N GLY A 86 -14.83 11.19 -18.12
CA GLY A 86 -14.85 12.40 -17.30
C GLY A 86 -15.95 12.44 -16.23
N TYR A 87 -16.51 11.28 -15.90
CA TYR A 87 -17.43 11.10 -14.77
C TYR A 87 -16.71 11.23 -13.42
#